data_AF-A0AAC8UD86-F1
#
_entry.id   AF-A0AAC8UD86-F1
#
_cell.length_a   1.000
_cell.length_b   1.000
_cell.length_c   1.000
_cell.angle_alpha   90.00
_cell.angle_beta   90.00
_cell.angle_gamma   90.00
#
_symmetry.space_group_name_H-M   'P 1'
#
loop_
_entity.id
_entity.type
_entity.pdbx_description
1 polymer ?
#
loop_
_entity_poly.entity_id
_entity_poly.type
_entity_poly.pdbx_seq_one_letter_code
_entity_poly.pdbx_strand_id
1 'polypeptide(L)'
;MKPLRPYLYHAYYNWIVDNDNTPYLLVNAEYPDVDVPKEFIREGKIILNISPRSIGQYVVNDEAICFNARFQGMLRDVYVPFGATEAIYAQESGEGIMFQEEVYYSEIEYMERTKVHASNNTKKKSTHLKLVK
;
A
#
# COMPACT_ATOMS: atom_id res chain seq x y z
N MET A 1 18.42 6.99 6.21
CA MET A 1 17.91 7.63 4.97
C MET A 1 16.46 7.18 4.79
N LYS A 2 15.57 8.01 4.26
CA LYS A 2 14.21 7.56 3.94
C LYS A 2 14.24 6.63 2.71
N PRO A 3 13.36 5.62 2.62
CA PRO A 3 13.25 4.79 1.42
C PRO A 3 12.76 5.60 0.23
N LEU A 4 13.18 5.23 -0.97
CA LEU A 4 12.86 5.97 -2.20
C LEU A 4 11.50 5.56 -2.79
N ARG A 5 11.08 4.31 -2.59
CA ARG A 5 9.85 3.73 -3.16
C ARG A 5 8.59 4.60 -3.04
N PRO A 6 8.24 5.20 -1.88
CA PRO A 6 7.00 5.99 -1.77
C PRO A 6 7.02 7.23 -2.67
N TYR A 7 8.19 7.84 -2.84
CA TYR A 7 8.37 9.02 -3.70
C TYR A 7 8.23 8.65 -5.18
N LEU A 8 8.85 7.55 -5.59
CA LEU A 8 8.71 7.04 -6.97
C LEU A 8 7.28 6.62 -7.25
N TYR A 9 6.61 5.99 -6.29
CA TYR A 9 5.20 5.65 -6.40
C TYR A 9 4.34 6.89 -6.67
N HIS A 10 4.50 7.95 -5.87
CA HIS A 10 3.74 9.20 -6.10
C HIS A 10 4.04 9.82 -7.47
N ALA A 11 5.31 9.83 -7.89
CA ALA A 11 5.69 10.37 -9.18
C ALA A 11 5.02 9.61 -10.35
N TYR A 12 5.09 8.27 -10.34
CA TYR A 12 4.49 7.45 -11.40
C TYR A 12 2.96 7.42 -11.31
N TYR A 13 2.37 7.37 -10.12
CA TYR A 13 0.92 7.42 -9.93
C TYR A 13 0.35 8.70 -10.55
N ASN A 14 0.91 9.85 -10.19
CA ASN A 14 0.47 11.15 -10.72
C ASN A 14 0.68 11.21 -12.23
N TRP A 15 1.85 10.80 -12.72
CA TRP A 15 2.11 10.79 -14.16
C TRP A 15 1.10 9.92 -14.93
N ILE A 16 0.76 8.72 -14.43
CA ILE A 16 -0.25 7.86 -15.08
C ILE A 16 -1.62 8.55 -15.09
N VAL A 17 -2.05 9.08 -13.95
CA VAL A 17 -3.37 9.72 -13.81
C VAL A 17 -3.47 11.01 -14.63
N ASP A 18 -2.42 11.83 -14.67
CA ASP A 18 -2.36 13.09 -15.43
C ASP A 18 -2.41 12.84 -16.95
N ASN A 19 -2.08 11.62 -17.39
CA ASN A 19 -2.21 11.18 -18.79
C ASN A 19 -3.52 10.42 -19.06
N ASP A 20 -4.52 10.54 -18.18
CA ASP A 20 -5.83 9.89 -18.28
C ASP A 20 -5.77 8.35 -18.38
N ASN A 21 -4.66 7.74 -17.92
CA ASN A 21 -4.48 6.29 -17.92
C ASN A 21 -4.91 5.66 -16.57
N THR A 22 -5.10 4.35 -16.56
CA THR A 22 -5.56 3.59 -15.39
C THR A 22 -4.36 3.02 -14.62
N PRO A 23 -4.02 3.55 -13.42
CA PRO A 23 -2.91 3.03 -12.63
C PRO A 23 -3.24 1.66 -12.02
N TYR A 24 -2.41 0.67 -12.36
CA TYR A 24 -2.44 -0.69 -11.82
C TYR A 24 -1.22 -0.91 -10.92
N LEU A 25 -1.47 -1.51 -9.75
CA LEU A 25 -0.44 -1.87 -8.78
C LEU A 25 -0.21 -3.38 -8.84
N LEU A 26 1.03 -3.81 -9.03
CA LEU A 26 1.43 -5.21 -8.85
C LEU A 26 1.94 -5.39 -7.42
N VAL A 27 1.32 -6.32 -6.68
CA VAL A 27 1.58 -6.52 -5.25
C VAL A 27 1.94 -7.98 -4.99
N ASN A 28 3.01 -8.20 -4.24
CA ASN A 28 3.32 -9.47 -3.59
C ASN A 28 2.40 -9.65 -2.39
N ALA A 29 1.45 -10.57 -2.49
CA ALA A 29 0.46 -10.82 -1.45
C ALA A 29 0.97 -11.72 -0.30
N GLU A 30 2.18 -12.25 -0.41
CA GLU A 30 2.84 -13.04 0.63
C GLU A 30 3.67 -12.18 1.59
N TYR A 31 3.88 -10.90 1.26
CA TYR A 31 4.61 -9.96 2.11
C TYR A 31 3.87 -9.73 3.45
N PRO A 32 4.60 -9.58 4.58
CA PRO A 32 3.98 -9.38 5.89
C PRO A 32 2.99 -8.21 5.93
N ASP A 33 1.88 -8.41 6.67
CA ASP A 33 0.80 -7.43 6.88
C ASP A 33 0.02 -7.00 5.64
N VAL A 34 0.24 -7.57 4.44
CA VAL A 34 -0.65 -7.34 3.30
C VAL A 34 -2.06 -7.83 3.63
N ASP A 35 -3.04 -6.93 3.51
CA ASP A 35 -4.46 -7.24 3.68
C ASP A 35 -5.19 -6.93 2.38
N VAL A 36 -5.50 -8.01 1.65
CA VAL A 36 -6.22 -7.99 0.38
C VAL A 36 -7.17 -9.19 0.33
N PRO A 37 -8.27 -9.11 -0.44
CA PRO A 37 -9.16 -10.25 -0.66
C PRO A 37 -8.44 -11.45 -1.31
N LYS A 38 -8.24 -12.51 -0.51
CA LYS A 38 -7.39 -13.66 -0.86
C LYS A 38 -7.88 -14.43 -2.08
N GLU A 39 -9.16 -14.39 -2.37
CA GLU A 39 -9.79 -15.08 -3.49
C GLU A 39 -9.34 -14.52 -4.88
N PHE A 40 -8.77 -13.32 -4.90
CA PHE A 40 -8.22 -12.69 -6.10
C PHE A 40 -6.70 -12.85 -6.25
N ILE A 41 -6.02 -13.48 -5.29
CA ILE A 41 -4.58 -13.77 -5.37
C ILE A 41 -4.33 -14.88 -6.38
N ARG A 42 -3.30 -14.73 -7.21
CA ARG A 42 -2.81 -15.70 -8.19
C ARG A 42 -1.29 -15.76 -8.09
N GLU A 43 -0.75 -16.96 -7.86
CA GLU A 43 0.70 -17.19 -7.77
C GLU A 43 1.40 -16.25 -6.76
N GLY A 44 0.80 -16.09 -5.58
CA GLY A 44 1.33 -15.19 -4.54
C GLY A 44 1.18 -13.70 -4.83
N LYS A 45 0.58 -13.31 -5.96
CA LYS A 45 0.44 -11.91 -6.39
C LYS A 45 -1.00 -11.48 -6.56
N ILE A 46 -1.22 -10.17 -6.50
CA ILE A 46 -2.49 -9.53 -6.85
C ILE A 46 -2.21 -8.26 -7.66
N ILE A 47 -3.07 -7.98 -8.63
CA ILE A 47 -3.06 -6.73 -9.39
C ILE A 47 -4.26 -5.90 -8.94
N LEU A 48 -4.02 -4.65 -8.54
CA LEU A 48 -5.03 -3.75 -8.00
C LEU A 48 -5.19 -2.53 -8.90
N ASN A 49 -6.42 -2.26 -9.33
CA ASN A 49 -6.76 -1.00 -9.99
C ASN A 49 -6.90 0.10 -8.93
N ILE A 50 -6.01 1.09 -8.96
CA ILE A 50 -5.97 2.21 -8.01
C ILE A 50 -6.33 3.55 -8.69
N SER A 51 -7.03 3.51 -9.82
CA SER A 51 -7.55 4.72 -10.46
C SER A 51 -8.51 5.45 -9.50
N PRO A 52 -8.53 6.79 -9.46
CA PRO A 52 -9.37 7.56 -8.53
C PRO A 52 -10.86 7.19 -8.59
N ARG A 53 -11.35 6.72 -9.74
CA ARG A 53 -12.74 6.29 -9.94
C ARG A 53 -13.07 4.90 -9.39
N SER A 54 -12.06 4.06 -9.15
CA SER A 54 -12.22 2.65 -8.73
C SER A 54 -12.07 2.44 -7.22
N ILE A 55 -11.53 3.43 -6.51
CA ILE A 55 -11.19 3.33 -5.09
C ILE A 55 -11.80 4.50 -4.29
N GLY A 56 -11.97 4.29 -2.98
CA GLY A 56 -12.36 5.31 -2.02
C GLY A 56 -11.42 5.32 -0.82
N GLN A 57 -11.47 6.40 -0.02
CA GLN A 57 -10.64 6.59 1.19
C GLN A 57 -9.16 6.29 0.94
N TYR A 58 -8.65 6.73 -0.21
CA TYR A 58 -7.28 6.51 -0.60
C TYR A 58 -6.32 7.34 0.26
N VAL A 59 -5.44 6.65 0.98
CA VAL A 59 -4.44 7.21 1.87
C VAL A 59 -3.12 6.53 1.57
N VAL A 60 -2.09 7.34 1.38
CA VAL A 60 -0.71 6.87 1.24
C VAL A 60 0.13 7.61 2.26
N ASN A 61 0.91 6.86 3.02
CA ASN A 61 1.86 7.41 3.99
C ASN A 61 3.26 6.84 3.71
N ASP A 62 4.24 7.08 4.58
CA ASP A 62 5.62 6.61 4.36
C ASP A 62 5.76 5.07 4.37
N GLU A 63 4.77 4.31 4.87
CA GLU A 63 4.85 2.85 5.07
C GLU A 63 3.93 2.04 4.16
N ALA A 64 2.73 2.55 3.84
CA ALA A 64 1.70 1.77 3.15
C ALA A 64 0.76 2.61 2.28
N ILE A 65 0.15 1.91 1.34
CA ILE A 65 -0.97 2.35 0.51
C ILE A 65 -2.24 1.71 1.08
N CYS A 66 -3.24 2.52 1.40
CA CYS A 66 -4.51 2.10 1.97
C CYS A 66 -5.66 2.68 1.17
N PHE A 67 -6.69 1.88 0.91
CA PHE A 67 -7.92 2.34 0.26
C PHE A 67 -9.03 1.32 0.49
N ASN A 68 -10.25 1.67 0.09
CA ASN A 68 -11.31 0.68 -0.11
C ASN A 68 -11.67 0.54 -1.58
N ALA A 69 -12.05 -0.66 -1.97
CA ALA A 69 -12.46 -0.98 -3.34
C ALA A 69 -13.53 -2.07 -3.34
N ARG A 70 -14.25 -2.19 -4.46
CA ARG A 70 -15.26 -3.24 -4.64
C ARG A 70 -14.65 -4.45 -5.34
N PHE A 71 -14.74 -5.59 -4.68
CA PHE A 71 -14.35 -6.88 -5.21
C PHE A 71 -15.62 -7.72 -5.38
N GLN A 72 -15.99 -8.02 -6.64
CA GLN A 72 -17.28 -8.65 -6.97
C GLN A 72 -18.48 -7.93 -6.33
N GLY A 73 -18.45 -6.59 -6.33
CA GLY A 73 -19.50 -5.75 -5.75
C GLY A 73 -19.44 -5.56 -4.24
N MET A 74 -18.67 -6.37 -3.50
CA MET A 74 -18.47 -6.23 -2.06
C MET A 74 -17.37 -5.20 -1.76
N LEU A 75 -17.67 -4.21 -0.93
CA LEU A 75 -16.68 -3.25 -0.46
C LEU A 75 -15.71 -3.94 0.51
N ARG A 76 -14.41 -3.75 0.30
CA ARG A 76 -13.32 -4.25 1.14
C ARG A 76 -12.31 -3.15 1.36
N ASP A 77 -11.77 -3.08 2.56
CA ASP A 77 -10.56 -2.31 2.84
C ASP A 77 -9.35 -3.09 2.32
N VAL A 78 -8.35 -2.36 1.86
CA VAL A 78 -7.10 -2.85 1.30
C VAL A 78 -5.95 -2.14 2.00
N TYR A 79 -4.97 -2.92 2.45
CA TYR A 79 -3.74 -2.43 3.05
C TYR A 79 -2.54 -3.09 2.38
N VAL A 80 -1.68 -2.28 1.78
CA VAL A 80 -0.50 -2.73 1.04
C VAL A 80 0.73 -1.99 1.56
N PRO A 81 1.61 -2.64 2.34
CA PRO A 81 2.92 -2.09 2.66
C PRO A 81 3.70 -1.75 1.38
N PHE A 82 4.49 -0.68 1.40
CA PHE A 82 5.35 -0.35 0.25
C PHE A 82 6.33 -1.48 -0.07
N GLY A 83 6.74 -2.26 0.92
CA GLY A 83 7.58 -3.45 0.72
C GLY A 83 6.95 -4.51 -0.19
N ALA A 84 5.63 -4.64 -0.14
CA ALA A 84 4.84 -5.55 -0.97
C ALA A 84 4.60 -5.03 -2.40
N THR A 85 4.82 -3.74 -2.65
CA THR A 85 4.57 -3.13 -3.94
C THR A 85 5.73 -3.40 -4.90
N GLU A 86 5.52 -4.28 -5.88
CA GLU A 86 6.54 -4.65 -6.87
C GLU A 86 6.58 -3.68 -8.05
N ALA A 87 5.42 -3.20 -8.51
CA ALA A 87 5.33 -2.31 -9.66
C ALA A 87 4.11 -1.40 -9.63
N ILE A 88 4.20 -0.27 -10.34
CA ILE A 88 3.06 0.56 -10.73
C ILE A 88 3.17 0.87 -12.23
N TYR A 89 2.07 0.70 -12.96
CA TYR A 89 2.03 0.91 -14.42
C TYR A 89 0.64 1.32 -14.92
N ALA A 90 0.59 1.95 -16.09
CA ALA A 90 -0.63 2.22 -16.83
C ALA A 90 -1.18 0.94 -17.44
N GLN A 91 -2.43 0.59 -17.15
CA GLN A 91 -3.08 -0.61 -17.69
C GLN A 91 -3.06 -0.65 -19.23
N GLU A 92 -3.20 0.50 -19.86
CA GLU A 92 -3.40 0.67 -21.30
C GLU A 92 -2.12 0.41 -22.11
N SER A 93 -0.98 0.90 -21.63
CA SER A 93 0.29 0.84 -22.34
C SER A 93 1.31 -0.13 -21.72
N GLY A 94 1.12 -0.48 -20.44
CA GLY A 94 2.11 -1.21 -19.64
C GLY A 94 3.29 -0.34 -19.18
N GLU A 95 3.30 0.96 -19.50
CA GLU A 95 4.37 1.87 -19.09
C GLU A 95 4.29 2.17 -17.58
N GLY A 96 5.45 2.20 -16.93
CA GLY A 96 5.52 2.37 -15.48
C GLY A 96 6.90 2.06 -14.93
N ILE A 97 6.96 1.63 -13.68
CA ILE A 97 8.19 1.26 -13.00
C ILE A 97 8.04 -0.04 -12.21
N MET A 98 9.07 -0.87 -12.28
CA MET A 98 9.34 -1.95 -11.33
C MET A 98 10.22 -1.40 -10.22
N PHE A 99 9.77 -1.50 -8.97
CA PHE A 99 10.53 -0.99 -7.85
C PHE A 99 11.75 -1.88 -7.57
N GLN A 100 12.88 -1.22 -7.31
CA GLN A 100 14.11 -1.91 -6.92
C GLN A 100 14.00 -2.41 -5.47
N GLU A 101 14.77 -3.44 -5.15
CA GLU A 101 14.92 -3.89 -3.77
C GLU A 101 15.57 -2.80 -2.92
N GLU A 102 14.99 -2.53 -1.75
CA GLU A 102 15.57 -1.65 -0.73
C GLU A 102 15.66 -2.43 0.57
N VAL A 103 16.80 -2.40 1.25
CA VAL A 103 17.01 -3.09 2.54
C VAL A 103 15.94 -2.72 3.56
N TYR A 104 15.49 -1.47 3.55
CA TYR A 104 14.38 -0.97 4.37
C TYR A 104 13.14 -1.86 4.28
N TYR A 105 12.84 -2.39 3.09
CA TYR A 105 11.66 -3.21 2.83
C TYR A 105 11.91 -4.72 2.86
N SER A 106 13.11 -5.18 3.23
CA SER A 106 13.30 -6.61 3.50
C SER A 106 12.33 -7.07 4.60
N GLU A 107 11.81 -8.29 4.49
CA GLU A 107 10.80 -8.80 5.43
C GLU A 107 11.28 -8.73 6.88
N ILE A 108 12.55 -9.07 7.12
CA ILE A 108 13.17 -9.05 8.44
C ILE A 108 13.12 -7.63 9.02
N GLU A 109 13.65 -6.65 8.29
CA GLU A 109 13.69 -5.26 8.72
C GLU A 109 12.28 -4.68 8.93
N TYR A 110 11.33 -5.00 8.03
CA TYR A 110 9.95 -4.56 8.16
C TYR A 110 9.28 -5.12 9.41
N MET A 111 9.38 -6.43 9.63
CA MET A 111 8.80 -7.10 10.79
C MET A 111 9.41 -6.60 12.11
N GLU A 112 10.70 -6.30 12.14
CA GLU A 112 11.34 -5.71 13.31
C GLU A 112 10.75 -4.32 13.63
N ARG A 113 10.59 -3.46 12.62
CA ARG A 113 10.01 -2.13 12.81
C ARG A 113 8.55 -2.18 13.24
N THR A 114 7.72 -3.04 12.63
CA THR A 114 6.28 -3.11 12.94
C THR A 114 6.01 -3.75 14.31
N LYS A 115 6.80 -4.76 14.74
CA LYS A 115 6.74 -5.32 16.10
C LYS A 115 7.02 -4.26 17.17
N VAL A 116 8.04 -3.43 16.98
CA VAL A 116 8.37 -2.33 17.89
C VAL A 116 7.20 -1.32 17.98
N HIS A 117 6.60 -0.96 16.85
CA HIS A 117 5.46 -0.04 16.82
C HIS A 117 4.22 -0.59 17.53
N ALA A 118 3.92 -1.88 17.35
CA ALA A 118 2.83 -2.55 18.07
C ALA A 118 3.05 -2.51 19.60
N SER A 119 4.28 -2.75 20.06
CA SER A 119 4.63 -2.73 21.49
C SER A 119 4.60 -1.34 22.14
N ASN A 120 4.85 -0.28 21.38
CA ASN A 120 4.81 1.10 21.87
C ASN A 120 3.37 1.64 21.94
N ASN A 121 2.49 1.25 21.00
CA ASN A 121 1.09 1.65 21.02
C ASN A 121 0.29 1.04 22.18
N THR A 122 0.63 -0.16 22.65
CA THR A 122 0.01 -0.75 23.84
C THR A 122 0.38 -0.01 25.13
N LYS A 123 1.59 0.57 25.23
CA LYS A 123 2.02 1.39 26.37
C LYS A 123 1.39 2.79 26.39
N LYS A 124 1.03 3.36 25.24
CA LYS A 124 0.54 4.75 25.12
C LYS A 124 -0.96 4.94 25.41
N LYS A 125 -1.75 3.86 25.54
CA LYS A 125 -3.22 3.91 25.77
C LYS A 125 -3.66 4.41 27.16
N SER A 126 -2.73 4.74 28.06
CA SER A 126 -3.03 5.43 29.32
C SER A 126 -2.74 6.93 29.20
N THR A 127 -3.61 7.68 28.51
CA THR A 127 -3.67 9.14 28.71
C THR A 127 -5.11 9.57 28.95
N HIS A 128 -5.33 10.07 30.17
CA HIS A 128 -6.62 10.48 30.70
C HIS A 128 -6.98 11.84 30.09
N LEU A 129 -7.66 11.85 28.94
CA LEU A 129 -8.21 13.08 28.39
C LEU A 129 -9.37 13.52 29.29
N LYS A 130 -9.22 14.64 30.00
CA LYS A 130 -10.31 15.26 30.76
C LYS A 130 -11.10 16.19 29.83
N LEU A 131 -12.40 15.97 29.77
CA LEU A 131 -13.36 16.86 29.13
C LEU A 131 -13.35 18.19 29.87
N VAL A 132 -13.00 19.28 29.19
CA VAL A 132 -13.20 20.65 29.69
C VAL A 132 -14.62 21.05 29.29
N LYS A 133 -15.44 21.41 30.28
CA LYS A 133 -16.83 21.87 30.12
C LYS A 133 -16.87 23.37 29.89
#